data_AF-A0AAD4P3W9-F1
#
_entry.id   AF-A0AAD4P3W9-F1
#
_cell.length_a   1.000
_cell.length_b   1.000
_cell.length_c   1.000
_cell.angle_alpha   90.00
_cell.angle_beta   90.00
_cell.angle_gamma   90.00
#
_symmetry.space_group_name_H-M   'P 1'
#
loop_
_entity.id
_entity.type
_entity.pdbx_description
1 polymer ?
#
loop_
_entity_poly.entity_id
_entity_poly.type
_entity_poly.pdbx_seq_one_letter_code
_entity_poly.pdbx_strand_id
1 'polypeptide(L)'
;MNSLTSGSLISNHDLETESTSSFQGTPLQRFDTLKYLAPYKYTEEVLAVLHELNDVLVQGLWVAKTALVYKADNGINASDKDQAIRVTVRDRVLLSFSKNMIISNFELPPQPQRANAMKVVLHGLARERPFFNDLKLKELPYLSFIKLNPAIVECRRA
;
A
#
# COMPACT_ATOMS: atom_id res chain seq x y z
N MET A 1 -45.54 23.19 -0.75
CA MET A 1 -44.51 22.46 0.01
C MET A 1 -44.36 21.09 -0.62
N ASN A 2 -43.20 20.78 -1.22
CA ASN A 2 -42.70 19.43 -1.44
C ASN A 2 -41.19 19.57 -1.69
N SER A 3 -40.41 19.03 -0.76
CA SER A 3 -38.96 19.17 -0.65
C SER A 3 -38.22 18.35 -1.70
N LEU A 4 -37.32 19.01 -2.41
CA LEU A 4 -36.33 18.42 -3.31
C LEU A 4 -35.24 17.69 -2.51
N THR A 5 -35.08 16.40 -2.81
CA THR A 5 -33.83 15.62 -2.88
C THR A 5 -32.64 16.10 -2.03
N SER A 6 -32.45 15.46 -0.86
CA SER A 6 -31.14 15.39 -0.22
C SER A 6 -30.24 14.44 -1.00
N GLY A 7 -29.30 14.99 -1.78
CA GLY A 7 -28.12 14.25 -2.21
C GLY A 7 -27.32 13.84 -0.97
N SER A 8 -27.13 12.53 -0.80
CA SER A 8 -26.27 11.99 0.25
C SER A 8 -24.83 12.41 -0.04
N LEU A 9 -24.34 13.37 0.76
CA LEU A 9 -22.93 13.74 0.81
C LEU A 9 -22.19 12.61 1.52
N ILE A 10 -21.56 11.72 0.75
CA ILE A 10 -20.54 10.80 1.27
C ILE A 10 -19.43 11.69 1.85
N SER A 11 -19.22 11.59 3.17
CA SER A 11 -18.31 12.45 3.92
C SER A 11 -16.87 11.97 3.77
N ASN A 12 -15.89 12.82 4.09
CA ASN A 12 -14.47 12.42 4.08
C ASN A 12 -14.20 11.21 4.97
N HIS A 13 -14.98 11.03 6.05
CA HIS A 13 -14.89 9.89 6.95
C HIS A 13 -15.27 8.56 6.25
N ASP A 14 -16.16 8.59 5.26
CA ASP A 14 -16.55 7.40 4.49
C ASP A 14 -15.46 6.97 3.49
N LEU A 15 -14.70 7.95 2.97
CA LEU A 15 -13.51 7.68 2.15
C LEU A 15 -12.38 7.07 2.98
N GLU A 16 -12.19 7.50 4.23
CA GLU A 16 -11.19 6.94 5.15
C GLU A 16 -11.55 5.50 5.60
N THR A 17 -12.82 5.21 5.85
CA THR A 17 -13.29 3.86 6.24
C THR A 17 -13.31 2.89 5.06
N GLU A 18 -13.69 3.33 3.85
CA GLU A 18 -13.63 2.48 2.66
C GLU A 18 -12.19 2.25 2.18
N SER A 19 -11.32 3.26 2.24
CA SER A 19 -9.91 3.07 1.89
C SER A 19 -9.22 2.11 2.85
N THR A 20 -9.42 2.25 4.17
CA THR A 20 -8.86 1.30 5.16
C THR A 20 -9.39 -0.13 5.00
N SER A 21 -10.65 -0.34 4.63
CA SER A 21 -11.18 -1.68 4.33
C SER A 21 -10.72 -2.25 2.98
N SER A 22 -10.49 -1.40 1.97
CA SER A 22 -10.02 -1.82 0.64
C SER A 22 -8.59 -2.38 0.64
N PHE A 23 -7.76 -1.94 1.58
CA PHE A 23 -6.40 -2.47 1.79
C PHE A 23 -6.38 -3.87 2.42
N GLN A 24 -7.52 -4.40 2.91
CA GLN A 24 -7.60 -5.78 3.40
C GLN A 24 -7.59 -6.83 2.27
N GLY A 25 -7.94 -6.44 1.03
CA GLY A 25 -7.97 -7.36 -0.12
C GLY A 25 -6.64 -7.44 -0.87
N THR A 26 -6.28 -6.38 -1.59
CA THR A 26 -4.99 -6.28 -2.29
C THR A 26 -4.14 -5.19 -1.64
N PRO A 27 -2.96 -5.50 -1.09
CA PRO A 27 -2.11 -4.51 -0.42
C PRO A 27 -1.51 -3.46 -1.37
N LEU A 28 -1.70 -3.64 -2.69
CA LEU A 28 -1.27 -2.73 -3.76
C LEU A 28 -2.50 -2.35 -4.57
N GLN A 29 -2.84 -1.05 -4.63
CA GLN A 29 -4.05 -0.56 -5.31
C GLN A 29 -3.69 0.36 -6.47
N ARG A 30 -4.39 0.23 -7.60
CA ARG A 30 -4.27 1.21 -8.70
C ARG A 30 -5.07 2.46 -8.35
N PHE A 31 -4.61 3.62 -8.82
CA PHE A 31 -5.35 4.87 -8.62
C PHE A 31 -6.78 4.78 -9.16
N ASP A 32 -6.99 4.18 -10.33
CA ASP A 32 -8.33 4.03 -10.92
C ASP A 32 -9.27 3.23 -10.03
N THR A 33 -8.76 2.21 -9.33
CA THR A 33 -9.53 1.41 -8.38
C THR A 33 -9.98 2.28 -7.20
N LEU A 34 -9.07 3.11 -6.66
CA LEU A 34 -9.39 4.04 -5.58
C LEU A 34 -10.34 5.14 -6.05
N LYS A 35 -10.15 5.64 -7.27
CA LYS A 35 -11.01 6.67 -7.88
C LYS A 35 -12.42 6.14 -8.16
N TYR A 36 -12.56 4.86 -8.48
CA TYR A 36 -13.84 4.19 -8.69
C TYR A 36 -14.69 4.14 -7.42
N LEU A 37 -14.07 4.08 -6.23
CA LEU A 37 -14.79 4.17 -4.95
C LEU A 37 -15.36 5.58 -4.70
N ALA A 38 -14.76 6.60 -5.31
CA ALA A 38 -15.14 8.00 -5.16
C ALA A 38 -15.52 8.63 -6.51
N PRO A 39 -16.51 8.09 -7.26
CA PRO A 39 -16.73 8.48 -8.66
C PRO A 39 -17.10 9.95 -8.81
N TYR A 40 -17.79 10.52 -7.82
CA TYR A 40 -18.26 11.91 -7.81
C TYR A 40 -17.22 12.95 -7.37
N LYS A 41 -16.07 12.53 -6.84
CA LYS A 41 -15.01 13.45 -6.41
C LYS A 41 -14.11 13.83 -7.57
N TYR A 42 -13.50 15.00 -7.55
CA TYR A 42 -12.47 15.32 -8.56
C TYR A 42 -11.21 14.48 -8.34
N THR A 43 -10.43 14.26 -9.39
CA THR A 43 -9.19 13.46 -9.32
C THR A 43 -8.22 14.04 -8.29
N GLU A 44 -8.10 15.36 -8.27
CA GLU A 44 -7.24 16.13 -7.38
C GLU A 44 -7.65 15.97 -5.92
N GLU A 45 -8.96 15.94 -5.64
CA GLU A 45 -9.49 15.71 -4.30
C GLU A 45 -9.15 14.30 -3.80
N VAL A 46 -9.29 13.28 -4.65
CA VAL A 46 -8.95 11.90 -4.28
C VAL A 46 -7.45 11.79 -4.02
N LEU A 47 -6.61 12.42 -4.86
CA LEU A 47 -5.15 12.45 -4.65
C LEU A 47 -4.76 13.20 -3.36
N ALA A 48 -5.49 14.25 -2.99
CA ALA A 48 -5.30 14.98 -1.74
C ALA A 48 -5.67 14.13 -0.52
N VAL A 49 -6.78 13.39 -0.55
CA VAL A 49 -7.12 12.45 0.54
C VAL A 49 -6.07 11.35 0.66
N LEU A 50 -5.61 10.77 -0.45
CA LEU A 50 -4.50 9.81 -0.45
C LEU A 50 -3.19 10.45 0.06
N HIS A 51 -3.05 11.78 0.01
CA HIS A 51 -1.95 12.53 0.66
C HIS A 51 -2.06 12.52 2.17
N GLU A 52 -3.23 12.85 2.68
CA GLU A 52 -3.51 12.93 4.11
C GLU A 52 -3.45 11.55 4.79
N LEU A 53 -3.93 10.52 4.10
CA LEU A 53 -3.82 9.12 4.51
C LEU A 53 -2.39 8.59 4.51
N ASN A 54 -1.42 9.42 4.10
CA ASN A 54 -0.02 9.08 4.19
C ASN A 54 0.32 7.82 3.38
N ASP A 55 -0.31 7.58 2.23
CA ASP A 55 0.00 6.40 1.43
C ASP A 55 1.31 6.53 0.63
N VAL A 56 1.95 5.39 0.38
CA VAL A 56 3.24 5.28 -0.33
C VAL A 56 3.00 4.71 -1.73
N LEU A 57 3.79 5.20 -2.70
CA LEU A 57 3.77 4.68 -4.07
C LEU A 57 4.89 3.67 -4.30
N VAL A 58 4.51 2.46 -4.70
CA VAL A 58 5.42 1.39 -5.13
C VAL A 58 5.09 1.03 -6.56
N GLN A 59 5.99 1.32 -7.50
CA GLN A 59 5.78 1.05 -8.92
C GLN A 59 4.48 1.68 -9.47
N GLY A 60 4.10 2.87 -8.96
CA GLY A 60 2.87 3.58 -9.35
C GLY A 60 1.59 3.02 -8.71
N LEU A 61 1.71 2.06 -7.81
CA LEU A 61 0.61 1.47 -7.04
C LEU A 61 0.61 2.06 -5.63
N TRP A 62 -0.58 2.33 -5.12
CA TRP A 62 -0.81 2.84 -3.77
C TRP A 62 -0.73 1.73 -2.75
N VAL A 63 -0.01 1.99 -1.66
CA VAL A 63 0.23 1.05 -0.57
C VAL A 63 0.03 1.77 0.75
N ALA A 64 -0.75 1.16 1.65
CA ALA A 64 -0.90 1.64 3.01
C ALA A 64 0.46 1.76 3.70
N LYS A 65 0.69 2.91 4.33
CA LYS A 65 1.91 3.17 5.12
C LYS A 65 2.07 2.12 6.21
N THR A 66 3.32 1.77 6.48
CA THR A 66 3.70 0.83 7.55
C THR A 66 3.11 1.21 8.90
N ALA A 67 3.05 2.51 9.22
CA ALA A 67 2.43 2.99 10.46
C ALA A 67 0.93 2.69 10.55
N LEU A 68 0.19 2.70 9.44
CA LEU A 68 -1.24 2.36 9.45
C LEU A 68 -1.45 0.85 9.62
N VAL A 69 -0.67 0.04 8.91
CA VAL A 69 -0.75 -1.42 8.98
C VAL A 69 -0.48 -1.92 10.40
N TYR A 70 0.52 -1.37 11.07
CA TYR A 70 0.96 -1.85 12.38
C TYR A 70 0.36 -1.09 13.58
N LYS A 71 -0.28 0.07 13.39
CA LYS A 71 -1.13 0.70 14.44
C LYS A 71 -2.49 0.00 14.56
N ALA A 72 -3.02 -0.57 13.47
CA ALA A 72 -4.26 -1.35 13.51
C ALA A 72 -4.09 -2.68 14.25
N ASP A 73 -2.87 -3.21 14.32
CA ASP A 73 -2.51 -4.49 14.95
C ASP A 73 -2.29 -4.42 16.47
N ASN A 74 -2.61 -3.31 17.13
CA ASN A 74 -2.43 -3.11 18.59
C ASN A 74 -3.21 -4.12 19.48
N GLY A 75 -4.01 -5.02 18.89
CA GLY A 75 -4.68 -6.13 19.57
C GLY A 75 -3.93 -7.47 19.52
N ILE A 76 -2.79 -7.56 18.83
CA ILE A 76 -1.99 -8.80 18.73
C ILE A 76 -0.85 -8.73 19.73
N ASN A 77 -0.70 -9.79 20.54
CA ASN A 77 0.30 -9.99 21.59
C ASN A 77 1.77 -10.05 21.09
N ALA A 78 2.20 -9.14 20.23
CA ALA A 78 3.58 -9.01 19.79
C ALA A 78 4.37 -8.19 20.80
N SER A 79 5.59 -8.61 21.14
CA SER A 79 6.48 -7.76 21.93
C SER A 79 6.83 -6.49 21.14
N ASP A 80 7.10 -5.37 21.83
CA ASP A 80 7.55 -4.11 21.19
C ASP A 80 8.71 -4.34 20.20
N LYS A 81 9.58 -5.31 20.53
CA LYS A 81 10.72 -5.71 19.71
C LYS A 81 10.31 -6.42 18.42
N ASP A 82 9.31 -7.29 18.47
CA ASP A 82 8.78 -7.96 17.28
C ASP A 82 8.09 -6.97 16.35
N GLN A 83 7.40 -5.98 16.91
CA GLN A 83 6.74 -4.94 16.13
C GLN A 83 7.75 -4.04 15.41
N ALA A 84 8.79 -3.59 16.12
CA ALA A 84 9.86 -2.80 15.52
C ALA A 84 10.56 -3.52 14.36
N ILE A 85 10.76 -4.84 14.48
CA ILE A 85 11.31 -5.67 13.40
C ILE A 85 10.36 -5.69 12.20
N ARG A 86 9.06 -5.94 12.41
CA ARG A 86 8.04 -6.00 11.35
C ARG A 86 7.90 -4.68 10.59
N VAL A 87 7.91 -3.55 11.30
CA VAL A 87 7.91 -2.19 10.73
C VAL A 87 9.13 -2.00 9.83
N THR A 88 10.33 -2.20 10.39
CA THR A 88 11.60 -2.01 9.66
C THR A 88 11.70 -2.90 8.42
N VAL A 89 11.26 -4.15 8.55
CA VAL A 89 11.29 -5.12 7.45
C VAL A 89 10.30 -4.73 6.35
N ARG A 90 9.09 -4.27 6.71
CA ARG A 90 8.11 -3.84 5.72
C ARG A 90 8.62 -2.65 4.92
N ASP A 91 9.14 -1.62 5.58
CA ASP A 91 9.69 -0.45 4.90
C ASP A 91 10.82 -0.83 3.94
N ARG A 92 11.71 -1.73 4.37
CA ARG A 92 12.77 -2.26 3.51
C ARG A 92 12.22 -2.99 2.27
N VAL A 93 11.17 -3.81 2.42
CA VAL A 93 10.54 -4.51 1.29
C VAL A 93 9.90 -3.51 0.32
N LEU A 94 9.18 -2.51 0.82
CA LEU A 94 8.55 -1.47 -0.02
C LEU A 94 9.60 -0.65 -0.79
N LEU A 95 10.68 -0.24 -0.12
CA LEU A 95 11.82 0.45 -0.75
C LEU A 95 12.52 -0.43 -1.79
N SER A 96 12.61 -1.73 -1.57
CA SER A 96 13.18 -2.66 -2.55
C SER A 96 12.28 -2.71 -3.78
N PHE A 97 10.97 -2.83 -3.59
CA PHE A 97 10.00 -2.81 -4.68
C PHE A 97 9.87 -1.46 -5.38
N SER A 98 10.16 -0.32 -4.73
CA SER A 98 10.18 0.99 -5.39
C SER A 98 11.32 1.12 -6.43
N LYS A 99 12.32 0.22 -6.36
CA LYS A 99 13.48 0.17 -7.25
C LYS A 99 13.39 -0.96 -8.27
N ASN A 100 12.97 -2.15 -7.85
CA ASN A 100 12.90 -3.34 -8.71
C ASN A 100 11.64 -4.16 -8.40
N MET A 101 10.97 -4.70 -9.41
CA MET A 101 9.81 -5.58 -9.22
C MET A 101 10.16 -6.97 -8.67
N ILE A 102 11.44 -7.32 -8.63
CA ILE A 102 11.94 -8.63 -8.26
C ILE A 102 12.90 -8.46 -7.08
N ILE A 103 12.72 -9.32 -6.06
CA ILE A 103 13.62 -9.45 -4.92
C ILE A 103 14.14 -10.88 -4.89
N SER A 104 15.46 -11.06 -4.92
CA SER A 104 16.05 -12.40 -4.84
C SER A 104 15.94 -12.97 -3.43
N ASN A 105 15.76 -14.30 -3.30
CA ASN A 105 15.85 -14.97 -2.01
C ASN A 105 17.23 -14.81 -1.34
N PHE A 106 18.28 -14.50 -2.12
CA PHE A 106 19.60 -14.19 -1.58
C PHE A 106 19.68 -12.84 -0.85
N GLU A 107 18.70 -11.96 -1.03
CA GLU A 107 18.63 -10.65 -0.36
C GLU A 107 17.98 -10.72 1.03
N LEU A 108 17.46 -11.90 1.41
CA LEU A 108 16.87 -12.11 2.73
C LEU A 108 17.93 -11.97 3.83
N PRO A 109 17.59 -11.36 4.97
CA PRO A 109 18.53 -11.18 6.07
C PRO A 109 18.93 -12.53 6.68
N PRO A 110 20.18 -12.68 7.16
CA PRO A 110 20.65 -13.93 7.74
C PRO A 110 20.00 -14.25 9.10
N GLN A 111 19.44 -13.24 9.80
CA GLN A 111 18.78 -13.45 11.08
C GLN A 111 17.39 -14.11 10.86
N PRO A 112 17.11 -15.29 11.44
CA PRO A 112 15.87 -16.03 11.19
C PRO A 112 14.59 -15.23 11.48
N GLN A 113 14.58 -14.47 12.58
CA GLN A 113 13.43 -13.63 12.97
C GLN A 113 13.11 -12.58 11.89
N ARG A 114 14.13 -11.92 11.34
CA ARG A 114 13.97 -10.93 10.27
C ARG A 114 13.62 -11.58 8.94
N ALA A 115 14.20 -12.74 8.64
CA ALA A 115 13.90 -13.49 7.42
C ALA A 115 12.44 -13.93 7.40
N ASN A 116 11.94 -14.46 8.52
CA ASN A 116 10.55 -14.85 8.67
C ASN A 116 9.60 -13.65 8.57
N ALA A 117 9.92 -12.54 9.24
CA ALA A 117 9.14 -11.31 9.09
C ALA A 117 9.11 -10.82 7.63
N MET A 118 10.23 -10.91 6.91
CA MET A 118 10.32 -10.47 5.52
C MET A 118 9.50 -11.36 4.61
N LYS A 119 9.54 -12.68 4.81
CA LYS A 119 8.68 -13.64 4.10
C LYS A 119 7.19 -13.36 4.30
N VAL A 120 6.76 -13.03 5.53
CA VAL A 120 5.36 -12.67 5.82
C VAL A 120 4.93 -11.45 5.01
N VAL A 121 5.73 -10.38 5.00
CA VAL A 121 5.43 -9.18 4.20
C VAL A 121 5.40 -9.49 2.71
N LEU A 122 6.40 -10.23 2.22
CA LEU A 122 6.52 -10.60 0.81
C LEU A 122 5.36 -11.48 0.35
N HIS A 123 4.86 -12.39 1.18
CA HIS A 123 3.70 -13.22 0.83
C HIS A 123 2.44 -12.39 0.54
N GLY A 124 2.28 -11.24 1.20
CA GLY A 124 1.21 -10.29 0.89
C GLY A 124 1.38 -9.63 -0.47
N LEU A 125 2.59 -9.16 -0.79
CA LEU A 125 2.87 -8.27 -1.92
C LEU A 125 3.33 -8.98 -3.21
N ALA A 126 3.93 -10.16 -3.09
CA ALA A 126 4.70 -10.82 -4.14
C ALA A 126 4.33 -12.30 -4.30
N ARG A 127 4.65 -12.85 -5.46
CA ARG A 127 4.54 -14.27 -5.80
C ARG A 127 5.95 -14.84 -5.92
N GLU A 128 6.19 -15.95 -5.23
CA GLU A 128 7.44 -16.70 -5.35
C GLU A 128 7.55 -17.34 -6.73
N ARG A 129 8.76 -17.35 -7.29
CA ARG A 129 9.11 -18.02 -8.53
C ARG A 129 10.23 -19.02 -8.24
N PRO A 130 9.89 -20.26 -7.84
CA PRO A 130 10.88 -21.23 -7.35
C PRO A 130 12.02 -21.49 -8.34
N PHE A 131 11.71 -21.54 -9.64
CA PHE A 131 12.69 -21.76 -10.70
C PHE A 131 13.77 -20.66 -10.76
N PHE A 132 13.42 -19.42 -10.40
CA PHE A 132 14.33 -18.27 -10.42
C PHE A 132 14.91 -17.94 -9.03
N ASN A 133 14.48 -18.67 -8.00
CA ASN A 133 14.83 -18.42 -6.60
C ASN A 133 14.62 -16.95 -6.18
N ASP A 134 13.49 -16.38 -6.58
CA ASP A 134 13.14 -14.98 -6.30
C ASP A 134 11.64 -14.80 -6.09
N LEU A 135 11.26 -13.58 -5.70
CA LEU A 135 9.88 -13.15 -5.56
C LEU A 135 9.61 -11.95 -6.47
N LYS A 136 8.51 -12.02 -7.22
CA LYS A 136 8.07 -10.94 -8.11
C LYS A 136 6.80 -10.30 -7.57
N LEU A 137 6.71 -8.98 -7.62
CA LEU A 137 5.50 -8.23 -7.26
C LEU A 137 4.26 -8.82 -7.98
N LYS A 138 3.17 -9.02 -7.23
CA LYS A 138 1.93 -9.61 -7.78
C LYS A 138 1.31 -8.73 -8.84
N GLU A 139 1.33 -7.42 -8.59
CA GLU A 139 0.76 -6.41 -9.47
C GLU A 139 1.79 -5.87 -10.46
N LEU A 140 1.34 -5.57 -11.67
CA LEU A 140 2.18 -4.89 -12.67
C LEU A 140 2.28 -3.39 -12.37
N PRO A 141 3.43 -2.75 -12.66
CA PRO A 141 3.62 -1.32 -12.46
C PRO A 141 2.56 -0.52 -13.19
N TYR A 142 2.08 0.54 -12.56
CA TYR A 142 1.09 1.41 -13.16
C TYR A 142 1.76 2.50 -14.02
N LEU A 143 2.31 2.10 -15.16
CA LEU A 143 3.19 2.94 -15.99
C LEU A 143 2.51 4.21 -16.53
N SER A 144 1.23 4.15 -16.89
CA SER A 144 0.49 5.35 -17.34
C SER A 144 0.36 6.37 -16.22
N PHE A 145 0.04 5.93 -15.00
CA PHE A 145 -0.02 6.82 -13.83
C PHE A 145 1.33 7.47 -13.55
N ILE A 146 2.43 6.69 -13.62
CA ILE A 146 3.79 7.22 -13.42
C ILE A 146 4.11 8.30 -14.45
N LYS A 147 3.78 8.06 -15.72
CA LYS A 147 4.04 9.01 -16.81
C LYS A 147 3.22 10.29 -16.70
N LEU A 148 1.96 10.18 -16.27
CA LEU A 148 1.04 11.31 -16.18
C LEU A 148 1.22 12.11 -14.88
N ASN A 149 1.75 11.49 -13.82
CA ASN A 149 1.86 12.08 -12.49
C ASN A 149 3.29 12.00 -11.91
N PRO A 150 4.34 12.43 -12.62
CA PRO A 150 5.72 12.24 -12.18
C PRO A 150 6.03 12.96 -10.85
N ALA A 151 5.47 14.15 -10.63
CA ALA A 151 5.67 14.91 -9.40
C ALA A 151 5.09 14.18 -8.16
N ILE A 152 3.95 13.52 -8.32
CA ILE A 152 3.30 12.75 -7.25
C ILE A 152 4.13 11.50 -6.92
N VAL A 153 4.67 10.83 -7.95
CA VAL A 153 5.53 9.65 -7.77
C VAL A 153 6.82 10.02 -7.04
N GLU A 154 7.47 11.12 -7.42
CA GLU A 154 8.74 11.55 -6.80
C GLU A 154 8.55 11.92 -5.32
N CYS A 155 7.46 12.60 -4.98
CA CYS A 155 7.17 12.99 -3.60
C CYS A 155 6.89 11.79 -2.66
N ARG A 156 6.49 10.63 -3.21
CA ARG A 156 5.92 9.51 -2.43
C ARG A 156 6.62 8.16 -2.64
N ARG A 157 7.83 8.20 -3.18
CA ARG A 157 8.62 6.99 -3.35
C ARG A 157 8.97 6.39 -1.99
N ALA A 158 8.77 5.07 -1.86
CA ALA A 158 9.24 4.30 -0.70
C ALA A 158 10.77 4.29 -0.61
#